data_AF-A0A536XDF7-F1
#
_entry.id   AF-A0A536XDF7-F1
#
_cell.length_a   1.000
_cell.length_b   1.000
_cell.length_c   1.000
_cell.angle_alpha   90.00
_cell.angle_beta   90.00
_cell.angle_gamma   90.00
#
_symmetry.space_group_name_H-M   'P 1'
#
loop_
_entity.id
_entity.type
_entity.pdbx_description
1 polymer ?
#
loop_
_entity_poly.entity_id
_entity_poly.type
_entity_poly.pdbx_seq_one_letter_code
_entity_poly.pdbx_strand_id
1 'polypeptide(L)' 'ALRQYAALDKRVVLVGQGNKFELWDEARWLDQTAQLVAFPIGGLPPELDGFSL' A
#
# COMPACT_ATOMS: atom_id res chain seq x y z
N ALA A 1 -1.07 23.15 -0.83
CA ALA A 1 -0.87 22.58 -2.18
C ALA A 1 -0.85 21.04 -2.16
N LEU A 2 0.19 20.37 -1.62
CA LEU A 2 0.33 18.91 -1.72
C LEU A 2 -0.78 18.09 -1.04
N ARG A 3 -1.27 18.53 0.13
CA ARG A 3 -2.39 17.87 0.82
C ARG A 3 -3.68 17.85 -0.01
N GLN A 4 -3.95 18.93 -0.74
CA GLN A 4 -5.12 19.02 -1.63
C GLN A 4 -4.92 18.19 -2.89
N TYR A 5 -3.71 18.20 -3.46
CA TYR A 5 -3.35 17.38 -4.63
C TYR A 5 -3.51 15.88 -4.35
N ALA A 6 -2.99 15.41 -3.21
CA ALA A 6 -3.13 14.03 -2.78
C ALA A 6 -4.52 13.72 -2.18
N ALA A 7 -5.38 14.73 -2.05
CA ALA A 7 -6.69 14.67 -1.38
C ALA A 7 -6.63 13.90 -0.04
N LEU A 8 -5.61 14.21 0.77
CA LEU A 8 -5.40 13.58 2.07
C LEU A 8 -6.38 14.19 3.08
N ASP A 9 -7.35 13.41 3.55
CA ASP A 9 -8.22 13.82 4.64
C ASP A 9 -7.52 13.67 6.02
N LYS A 10 -8.24 13.69 7.14
CA LYS A 10 -7.63 13.59 8.50
C LYS A 10 -6.98 12.24 8.76
N ARG A 11 -7.48 11.17 8.13
CA ARG A 11 -6.96 9.82 8.30
C ARG A 11 -6.08 9.46 7.11
N VAL A 12 -4.84 9.11 7.41
CA VAL A 12 -3.82 8.82 6.42
C VAL A 12 -3.09 7.55 6.76
N VAL A 13 -2.63 6.84 5.73
CA VAL A 13 -1.78 5.67 5.85
C VAL A 13 -0.39 6.05 5.35
N LEU A 14 0.62 5.74 6.15
CA LEU A 14 2.03 5.91 5.79
C LEU A 14 2.60 4.55 5.40
N VAL A 15 3.12 4.45 4.18
CA VAL A 15 3.72 3.21 3.66
C VAL A 15 5.17 3.48 3.34
N GLY A 16 6.08 2.58 3.70
CA GLY A 16 7.52 2.75 3.47
C GLY A 16 8.16 1.49 2.92
N GLN A 17 9.07 1.65 1.95
CA GLN A 17 9.93 0.59 1.45
C GLN A 17 11.35 1.14 1.20
N GLY A 18 12.35 0.56 1.87
CA GLY A 18 13.73 1.04 1.80
C GLY A 18 13.85 2.52 2.18
N ASN A 19 14.44 3.33 1.30
CA ASN A 19 14.66 4.77 1.52
C ASN A 19 13.51 5.66 1.00
N LYS A 20 12.31 5.11 0.77
CA LYS A 20 11.15 5.85 0.26
C LYS A 20 9.92 5.62 1.13
N PHE A 21 9.09 6.64 1.25
CA PHE A 21 7.78 6.55 1.89
C PHE A 21 6.72 7.32 1.10
N GLU A 22 5.48 6.87 1.23
CA GLU A 22 4.30 7.44 0.60
C GLU A 22 3.22 7.70 1.65
N LEU A 23 2.44 8.77 1.43
CA LEU A 23 1.29 9.14 2.24
C LEU A 23 0.03 8.97 1.40
N TRP A 24 -0.89 8.17 1.91
CA TRP A 24 -2.15 7.83 1.27
C TRP A 24 -3.33 8.28 2.11
N ASP A 25 -4.43 8.62 1.45
CA ASP A 25 -5.72 8.76 2.12
C ASP A 25 -6.21 7.37 2.54
N GLU A 26 -6.69 7.23 3.78
CA GLU A 26 -7.06 5.92 4.35
C GLU A 26 -8.13 5.20 3.51
N ALA A 27 -9.16 5.92 3.05
CA ALA A 27 -10.25 5.30 2.31
C ALA A 27 -9.77 4.79 0.94
N ARG A 28 -8.94 5.58 0.26
CA ARG A 28 -8.34 5.19 -1.03
C ARG A 28 -7.38 4.01 -0.88
N TRP A 29 -6.57 4.02 0.17
CA TRP A 29 -5.67 2.91 0.48
C TRP A 29 -6.43 1.61 0.70
N LEU A 30 -7.50 1.64 1.48
CA LEU A 30 -8.34 0.46 1.75
C LEU A 30 -9.01 -0.08 0.48
N ASP A 31 -9.55 0.79 -0.37
CA ASP A 31 -10.17 0.37 -1.63
C ASP A 31 -9.16 -0.31 -2.59
N GLN A 32 -7.97 0.29 -2.74
CA GLN A 32 -6.92 -0.27 -3.58
C GLN A 32 -6.31 -1.55 -3.03
N THR A 33 -6.03 -1.59 -1.72
CA THR A 33 -5.44 -2.78 -1.10
C THR A 33 -6.44 -3.92 -0.98
N ALA A 34 -7.74 -3.67 -0.80
CA ALA A 34 -8.74 -4.73 -0.83
C ALA A 34 -8.73 -5.49 -2.16
N GLN A 35 -8.46 -4.80 -3.28
CA GLN A 35 -8.35 -5.42 -4.61
C GLN A 35 -7.03 -6.20 -4.80
N LEU A 36 -5.96 -5.80 -4.11
CA LEU A 36 -4.63 -6.41 -4.21
C LEU A 36 -4.38 -7.52 -3.17
N VAL A 37 -5.02 -7.44 -2.01
CA VAL A 37 -4.90 -8.37 -0.87
C VAL A 37 -5.76 -9.62 -1.07
N ALA A 38 -6.37 -9.80 -2.24
CA ALA A 38 -6.83 -11.10 -2.72
C ALA A 38 -5.65 -12.05 -3.03
N PHE A 39 -4.64 -12.09 -2.16
CA PHE A 39 -3.68 -13.18 -2.10
C PHE A 39 -4.39 -14.37 -1.44
N PRO A 40 -4.44 -15.54 -2.08
CA PRO A 40 -4.92 -16.74 -1.43
C PRO A 40 -4.11 -16.95 -0.15
N ILE A 41 -4.80 -17.23 0.96
CA ILE A 41 -4.17 -17.70 2.19
C ILE A 41 -3.42 -19.00 1.84
N GLY A 42 -2.13 -18.91 1.52
CA GLY A 42 -1.27 -20.06 1.21
C GLY A 42 -0.49 -20.06 -0.10
N GLY A 43 -0.30 -18.94 -0.82
CA GLY A 43 0.54 -18.98 -2.03
C GLY A 43 1.21 -17.67 -2.37
N LEU A 44 2.43 -17.46 -1.85
CA LEU A 44 3.40 -16.63 -2.56
C LEU A 44 3.66 -17.33 -3.92
N PRO A 45 3.57 -16.62 -5.05
CA PRO A 45 3.98 -17.17 -6.33
C PRO A 45 5.43 -17.66 -6.26
N PRO A 46 5.78 -18.81 -6.87
CA PRO A 46 7.13 -19.38 -6.78
C PRO A 46 8.22 -18.44 -7.32
N GLU A 47 7.88 -17.47 -8.16
CA GLU A 47 8.79 -16.39 -8.59
C GLU A 47 9.21 -15.43 -7.46
N LEU A 48 8.50 -15.42 -6.32
CA LEU A 48 8.78 -14.56 -5.17
C LEU A 48 9.47 -15.29 -4.00
N ASP A 49 9.72 -16.59 -4.09
CA ASP A 49 10.38 -17.39 -3.03
C ASP A 49 11.82 -16.92 -2.69
N GLY A 50 12.43 -16.09 -3.52
CA GLY A 50 13.77 -15.52 -3.33
C GLY A 50 13.80 -14.05 -2.90
N PHE A 51 12.64 -13.39 -2.75
CA PHE A 51 12.59 -12.00 -2.32
C PHE A 51 12.66 -11.91 -0.79
N SER A 52 13.86 -11.69 -0.26
CA SER A 52 14.04 -11.22 1.13
C SER A 52 13.95 -9.70 1.18
N LEU A 53 13.10 -9.19 2.07
CA LEU A 53 13.06 -7.77 2.48
C LEU A 53 14.22 -7.40 3.40
#